data_AF-A0A6L4ZN95-F1
#
_entry.id   AF-A0A6L4ZN95-F1
#
_cell.length_a   1.000
_cell.length_b   1.000
_cell.length_c   1.000
_cell.angle_alpha   90.00
_cell.angle_beta   90.00
_cell.angle_gamma   90.00
#
_symmetry.space_group_name_H-M   'P 1'
#
loop_
_entity.id
_entity.type
_entity.pdbx_description
1 polymer ?
#
loop_
_entity_poly.entity_id
_entity_poly.type
_entity_poly.pdbx_seq_one_letter_code
_entity_poly.pdbx_strand_id
1 'polypeptide(L)'
;ADMTCDGDKFRIAVYYPDEYRRFLIGSNSGRYVEQLEKMSGQDEKKLQQKQQISSIARIRPQHITEAVLIKPIETKNSKLEYFVSDLTREETDIVPGQSPKRVLRSYEVLYLLEKLNTGQLRLLKQFWFDRTQANLPLAHMQIFNQDGAVVSEVSYKKYKTIGKTAFPQTIEVIRSMDNYVLELNFENTQENTDVEKSVFFLENKENLPEKDLDAS
;
A
#
# COMPACT_ATOMS: atom_id res chain seq x y z
N ALA A 1 -9.39 11.59 8.96
CA ALA A 1 -9.45 11.83 7.51
C ALA A 1 -10.09 10.61 6.91
N ASP A 2 -10.95 10.81 5.91
CA ASP A 2 -11.61 9.69 5.21
C ASP A 2 -11.03 9.57 3.81
N MET A 3 -10.97 8.35 3.29
CA MET A 3 -10.27 8.05 2.04
C MET A 3 -11.02 6.99 1.25
N THR A 4 -11.22 7.20 -0.05
CA THR A 4 -11.78 6.19 -0.97
C THR A 4 -11.05 6.18 -2.30
N CYS A 5 -11.12 5.06 -3.00
CA CYS A 5 -10.55 4.85 -4.33
C CYS A 5 -11.53 4.02 -5.17
N ASP A 6 -11.76 4.43 -6.41
CA ASP A 6 -12.65 3.73 -7.36
C ASP A 6 -11.89 2.91 -8.42
N GLY A 7 -10.57 2.79 -8.27
CA GLY A 7 -9.67 2.10 -9.20
C GLY A 7 -8.89 3.05 -10.11
N ASP A 8 -9.49 4.18 -10.46
CA ASP A 8 -8.85 5.19 -11.33
C ASP A 8 -8.50 6.47 -10.57
N LYS A 9 -9.39 6.88 -9.66
CA LYS A 9 -9.25 8.10 -8.85
C LYS A 9 -9.34 7.79 -7.37
N PHE A 10 -8.80 8.70 -6.57
CA PHE A 10 -8.95 8.73 -5.13
C PHE A 10 -9.64 10.02 -4.67
N ARG A 11 -10.25 9.93 -3.48
CA ARG A 11 -10.84 11.05 -2.75
C ARG A 11 -10.35 11.00 -1.30
N ILE A 12 -9.94 12.15 -0.77
CA ILE A 12 -9.49 12.28 0.63
C ILE A 12 -10.18 13.49 1.26
N ALA A 13 -10.89 13.26 2.36
CA ALA A 13 -11.40 14.32 3.22
C ALA A 13 -10.46 14.52 4.41
N VAL A 14 -9.81 15.68 4.47
CA VAL A 14 -8.99 16.09 5.61
C VAL A 14 -9.85 16.95 6.53
N TYR A 15 -10.09 16.49 7.76
CA TYR A 15 -10.95 17.18 8.73
C TYR A 15 -10.20 17.98 9.79
N TYR A 16 -8.92 17.67 10.03
CA TYR A 16 -8.13 18.31 11.09
C TYR A 16 -6.70 18.55 10.61
N PRO A 17 -6.08 19.68 11.01
CA PRO A 17 -6.64 20.85 11.69
C PRO A 17 -7.59 21.67 10.80
N ASP A 18 -8.44 22.51 11.41
CA ASP A 18 -9.46 23.30 10.70
C ASP A 18 -8.89 24.13 9.54
N GLU A 19 -7.73 24.74 9.74
CA GLU A 19 -7.05 25.55 8.72
C GLU A 19 -6.54 24.76 7.50
N TYR A 20 -6.52 23.43 7.60
CA TYR A 20 -6.15 22.52 6.52
C TYR A 20 -7.29 21.68 5.99
N ARG A 21 -8.53 21.93 6.46
CA ARG A 21 -9.71 21.20 5.99
C ARG A 21 -9.90 21.38 4.49
N ARG A 22 -10.00 20.25 3.79
CA ARG A 22 -10.12 20.21 2.33
C ARG A 22 -10.59 18.85 1.85
N PHE A 23 -11.17 18.85 0.66
CA PHE A 23 -11.50 17.65 -0.10
C PHE A 23 -10.54 17.52 -1.28
N LEU A 24 -9.68 16.51 -1.26
CA LEU A 24 -8.70 16.26 -2.32
C LEU A 24 -9.25 15.22 -3.29
N ILE A 25 -9.08 15.50 -4.59
CA ILE A 25 -9.38 14.56 -5.67
C ILE A 25 -8.13 14.44 -6.55
N GLY A 26 -7.81 13.23 -6.97
CA GLY A 26 -6.73 13.02 -7.94
C GLY A 26 -6.77 11.63 -8.56
N SER A 27 -6.02 11.47 -9.64
CA SER A 27 -5.80 10.19 -10.32
C SER A 27 -4.81 9.31 -9.55
N ASN A 28 -5.06 8.00 -9.55
CA ASN A 28 -4.22 7.04 -8.82
C ASN A 28 -2.78 7.01 -9.32
N SER A 29 -2.58 7.26 -10.62
CA SER A 29 -1.29 7.31 -11.30
C SER A 29 -0.55 8.64 -11.17
N GLY A 30 -1.18 9.69 -10.64
CA GLY A 30 -0.56 11.01 -10.55
C GLY A 30 0.61 11.05 -9.57
N ARG A 31 1.46 12.08 -9.66
CA ARG A 31 2.54 12.34 -8.69
C ARG A 31 2.32 13.73 -8.11
N TYR A 32 2.00 13.78 -6.82
CA TYR A 32 1.56 15.01 -6.16
C TYR A 32 2.50 15.49 -5.05
N VAL A 33 3.71 14.93 -4.92
CA VAL A 33 4.62 15.26 -3.82
C VAL A 33 4.87 16.77 -3.78
N GLU A 34 5.21 17.39 -4.92
CA GLU A 34 5.48 18.83 -5.01
C GLU A 34 4.23 19.68 -4.73
N GLN A 35 3.07 19.29 -5.27
CA GLN A 35 1.80 19.99 -5.06
C GLN A 35 1.42 19.98 -3.57
N LEU A 36 1.55 18.82 -2.92
CA LEU A 36 1.28 18.65 -1.49
C LEU A 36 2.30 19.40 -0.62
N GLU A 37 3.56 19.49 -1.05
CA GLU A 37 4.57 20.31 -0.38
C GLU A 37 4.28 21.81 -0.52
N LYS A 38 3.94 22.28 -1.72
CA LYS A 38 3.52 23.69 -1.93
C LYS A 38 2.30 24.05 -1.08
N MET A 39 1.39 23.09 -0.88
CA MET A 39 0.22 23.26 -0.01
C MET A 39 0.56 23.32 1.49
N SER A 40 1.75 22.90 1.91
CA SER A 40 2.14 22.85 3.33
C SER A 40 2.59 24.20 3.92
N GLY A 41 2.90 25.21 3.08
CA GLY A 41 3.17 26.62 3.46
C GLY A 41 4.44 26.85 4.32
N GLN A 42 5.05 28.03 4.24
CA GLN A 42 6.39 28.32 4.80
C GLN A 42 6.45 28.60 6.33
N ASP A 43 5.33 28.69 7.06
CA ASP A 43 5.36 29.01 8.49
C ASP A 43 5.95 27.89 9.37
N GLU A 44 7.10 28.15 9.98
CA GLU A 44 7.88 27.21 10.82
C GLU A 44 7.19 26.86 12.16
N LYS A 45 6.31 27.72 12.69
CA LYS A 45 5.68 27.54 14.02
C LYS A 45 4.65 26.41 14.11
N LYS A 46 4.24 25.81 12.99
CA LYS A 46 3.25 24.71 12.93
C LYS A 46 3.76 23.46 12.20
N LEU A 47 5.08 23.29 12.14
CA LEU A 47 5.75 22.30 11.29
C LEU A 47 5.30 20.85 11.55
N GLN A 48 5.12 20.44 12.81
CA GLN A 48 4.73 19.06 13.14
C GLN A 48 3.31 18.72 12.70
N GLN A 49 2.34 19.63 12.90
CA GLN A 49 0.96 19.42 12.46
C GLN A 49 0.87 19.42 10.93
N LYS A 50 1.60 20.32 10.26
CA LYS A 50 1.74 20.34 8.79
C LYS A 50 2.34 19.05 8.23
N GLN A 51 3.42 18.56 8.84
CA GLN A 51 4.05 17.32 8.44
C GLN A 51 3.08 16.14 8.52
N GLN A 52 2.32 16.02 9.62
CA GLN A 52 1.29 14.98 9.75
C GLN A 52 0.23 15.05 8.65
N ILE A 53 -0.27 16.25 8.31
CA ILE A 53 -1.27 16.42 7.26
C ILE A 53 -0.69 16.11 5.88
N SER A 54 0.54 16.55 5.63
CA SER A 54 1.23 16.25 4.38
C SER A 54 1.46 14.75 4.22
N SER A 55 1.80 14.04 5.30
CA SER A 55 1.94 12.59 5.30
C SER A 55 0.60 11.90 5.05
N ILE A 56 -0.48 12.33 5.70
CA ILE A 56 -1.83 11.78 5.46
C ILE A 56 -2.29 12.04 4.03
N ALA A 57 -2.02 13.22 3.47
CA ALA A 57 -2.38 13.56 2.10
C ALA A 57 -1.51 12.83 1.05
N ARG A 58 -0.29 12.41 1.42
CA ARG A 58 0.59 11.56 0.59
C ARG A 58 0.15 10.10 0.59
N ILE A 59 -0.42 9.63 1.70
CA ILE A 59 -1.05 8.31 1.74
C ILE A 59 -2.23 8.34 0.78
N ARG A 60 -2.29 7.35 -0.11
CA ARG A 60 -3.40 7.21 -1.05
C ARG A 60 -4.12 5.90 -0.79
N PRO A 61 -5.46 5.87 -0.82
CA PRO A 61 -6.22 4.67 -0.46
C PRO A 61 -5.86 3.46 -1.33
N GLN A 62 -5.47 3.66 -2.60
CA GLN A 62 -5.01 2.57 -3.46
C GLN A 62 -3.77 1.86 -2.90
N HIS A 63 -2.84 2.57 -2.23
CA HIS A 63 -1.64 1.96 -1.66
C HIS A 63 -2.00 0.98 -0.53
N ILE A 64 -3.08 1.26 0.21
CA ILE A 64 -3.64 0.35 1.22
C ILE A 64 -4.29 -0.83 0.52
N THR A 65 -5.17 -0.59 -0.45
CA THR A 65 -5.88 -1.68 -1.14
C THR A 65 -4.92 -2.60 -1.89
N GLU A 66 -3.84 -2.09 -2.47
CA GLU A 66 -2.83 -2.91 -3.16
C GLU A 66 -2.06 -3.82 -2.20
N ALA A 67 -1.80 -3.34 -0.98
CA ALA A 67 -1.11 -4.11 0.07
C ALA A 67 -2.02 -5.17 0.70
N VAL A 68 -3.31 -4.86 0.90
CA VAL A 68 -4.26 -5.73 1.61
C VAL A 68 -4.98 -6.69 0.66
N LEU A 69 -5.44 -6.21 -0.49
CA LEU A 69 -6.30 -6.94 -1.43
C LEU A 69 -5.45 -7.51 -2.58
N ILE A 70 -4.77 -8.60 -2.31
CA ILE A 70 -3.99 -9.31 -3.34
C ILE A 70 -4.97 -10.00 -4.30
N LYS A 71 -5.04 -9.47 -5.52
CA LYS A 71 -5.90 -10.02 -6.58
C LYS A 71 -5.34 -11.35 -7.10
N PRO A 72 -6.21 -12.32 -7.45
CA PRO A 72 -5.80 -13.51 -8.19
C PRO A 72 -5.03 -13.14 -9.47
N ILE A 73 -3.97 -13.90 -9.78
CA ILE A 73 -3.21 -13.72 -11.01
C ILE A 73 -3.89 -14.50 -12.12
N GLU A 74 -4.57 -13.79 -13.02
CA GLU A 74 -5.20 -14.38 -14.20
C GLU A 74 -4.22 -14.37 -15.38
N THR A 75 -3.71 -15.54 -15.76
CA THR A 75 -2.77 -15.68 -16.89
C THR A 75 -3.45 -16.08 -18.20
N LYS A 76 -4.67 -16.62 -18.15
CA LYS A 76 -5.39 -17.03 -19.36
C LYS A 76 -5.91 -15.79 -20.09
N ASN A 77 -5.60 -15.67 -21.37
CA ASN A 77 -6.01 -14.55 -22.23
C ASN A 77 -5.60 -13.16 -21.71
N SER A 78 -4.56 -13.08 -20.87
CA SER A 78 -4.05 -11.83 -20.34
C SER A 78 -2.63 -11.54 -20.88
N LYS A 79 -2.15 -10.31 -20.63
CA LYS A 79 -0.75 -9.94 -20.86
C LYS A 79 0.14 -10.30 -19.68
N LEU A 80 -0.37 -11.03 -18.68
CA LEU A 80 0.36 -11.34 -17.46
C LEU A 80 1.12 -12.65 -17.61
N GLU A 81 2.40 -12.62 -17.32
CA GLU A 81 3.27 -13.78 -17.21
C GLU A 81 3.84 -13.84 -15.79
N TYR A 82 4.21 -15.04 -15.32
CA TYR A 82 4.94 -15.17 -14.07
C TYR A 82 6.01 -16.24 -14.16
N PHE A 83 7.03 -16.11 -13.32
CA PHE A 83 7.98 -17.18 -13.03
C PHE A 83 8.27 -17.23 -11.53
N VAL A 84 8.85 -18.34 -11.09
CA VAL A 84 9.17 -18.60 -9.69
C VAL A 84 10.66 -18.89 -9.57
N SER A 85 11.30 -18.38 -8.52
CA SER A 85 12.67 -18.74 -8.16
C SER A 85 12.82 -18.92 -6.65
N ASP A 86 13.87 -19.62 -6.24
CA ASP A 86 14.26 -19.74 -4.84
C ASP A 86 15.29 -18.67 -4.46
N LEU A 87 15.13 -18.08 -3.28
CA LEU A 87 16.08 -17.11 -2.74
C LEU A 87 16.29 -17.34 -1.24
N THR A 88 17.54 -17.21 -0.79
CA THR A 88 17.88 -17.28 0.63
C THR A 88 18.41 -15.93 1.11
N ARG A 89 17.87 -15.43 2.22
CA ARG A 89 18.24 -14.12 2.80
C ARG A 89 18.56 -14.25 4.28
N GLU A 90 19.64 -13.59 4.70
CA GLU A 90 19.91 -13.41 6.12
C GLU A 90 19.03 -12.27 6.66
N GLU A 91 18.34 -12.53 7.77
CA GLU A 91 17.43 -11.60 8.41
C GLU A 91 17.66 -11.54 9.91
N THR A 92 17.15 -10.49 10.54
CA THR A 92 17.14 -10.40 12.00
C THR A 92 15.77 -10.80 12.51
N ASP A 93 15.71 -11.89 13.25
CA ASP A 93 14.52 -12.32 13.97
C ASP A 93 14.43 -11.57 15.30
N ILE A 94 13.34 -10.82 15.47
CA ILE A 94 13.08 -10.01 16.65
C ILE A 94 11.88 -10.61 17.37
N VAL A 95 12.17 -11.41 18.40
CA VAL A 95 11.16 -11.98 19.29
C VAL A 95 11.06 -11.11 20.55
N PRO A 96 9.87 -10.64 20.95
CA PRO A 96 9.71 -9.86 22.17
C PRO A 96 10.29 -10.59 23.39
N GLY A 97 11.15 -9.91 24.15
CA GLY A 97 11.81 -10.49 25.33
C GLY A 97 13.05 -11.34 25.05
N GLN A 98 13.51 -11.44 23.79
CA GLN A 98 14.78 -12.08 23.43
C GLN A 98 15.71 -11.11 22.71
N SER A 99 17.02 -11.34 22.82
CA SER A 99 18.00 -10.64 22.00
C SER A 99 17.77 -10.94 20.51
N PRO A 100 17.86 -9.95 19.61
CA PRO A 100 17.75 -10.17 18.18
C PRO A 100 18.75 -11.22 17.70
N LYS A 101 18.30 -12.12 16.83
CA LYS A 101 19.13 -13.21 16.28
C LYS A 101 19.17 -13.12 14.76
N ARG A 102 20.35 -13.34 14.18
CA ARG A 102 20.48 -13.53 12.74
C ARG A 102 19.93 -14.91 12.37
N VAL A 103 19.02 -14.96 11.42
CA VAL A 103 18.39 -16.18 10.91
C VAL A 103 18.52 -16.19 9.40
N LEU A 104 18.68 -17.39 8.84
CA LEU A 104 18.69 -17.56 7.39
C LEU A 104 17.29 -18.00 6.96
N ARG A 105 16.60 -17.18 6.17
CA ARG A 105 15.27 -17.48 5.63
C ARG A 105 15.34 -17.85 4.16
N SER A 106 14.60 -18.89 3.78
CA SER A 106 14.46 -19.34 2.40
C SER A 106 13.08 -18.97 1.89
N TYR A 107 13.01 -18.37 0.71
CA TYR A 107 11.81 -17.86 0.09
C TYR A 107 11.58 -18.50 -1.27
N GLU A 108 10.32 -18.78 -1.56
CA GLU A 108 9.85 -18.95 -2.94
C GLU A 108 9.39 -17.59 -3.44
N VAL A 109 10.00 -17.07 -4.49
CA VAL A 109 9.74 -15.73 -5.02
C VAL A 109 9.03 -15.85 -6.35
N LEU A 110 7.78 -15.38 -6.40
CA LEU A 110 6.99 -15.26 -7.63
C LEU A 110 7.17 -13.87 -8.21
N TYR A 111 7.58 -13.80 -9.47
CA TYR A 111 7.75 -12.58 -10.24
C TYR A 111 6.56 -12.46 -11.18
N LEU A 112 5.77 -11.40 -11.03
CA LEU A 112 4.65 -11.09 -11.91
C LEU A 112 5.08 -10.03 -12.93
N LEU A 113 4.89 -10.33 -14.20
CA LEU A 113 5.29 -9.48 -15.32
C LEU A 113 4.12 -9.17 -16.25
N GLU A 114 4.21 -8.03 -16.91
CA GLU A 114 3.33 -7.64 -18.01
C GLU A 114 4.09 -7.69 -19.34
N LYS A 115 3.50 -8.35 -20.33
CA LYS A 115 3.97 -8.33 -21.71
C LYS A 115 3.46 -7.09 -22.42
N LEU A 116 4.40 -6.22 -22.80
CA LEU A 116 4.10 -5.01 -23.56
C LEU A 116 3.86 -5.33 -25.04
N ASN A 117 3.19 -4.42 -25.76
CA ASN A 117 2.94 -4.57 -27.20
C ASN A 117 4.25 -4.65 -28.01
N THR A 118 5.36 -4.15 -27.45
CA THR A 118 6.71 -4.24 -28.03
C THR A 118 7.35 -5.62 -27.90
N GLY A 119 6.72 -6.56 -27.18
CA GLY A 119 7.27 -7.87 -26.84
C GLY A 119 8.18 -7.87 -25.61
N GLN A 120 8.47 -6.71 -25.02
CA GLN A 120 9.23 -6.61 -23.78
C GLN A 120 8.39 -7.05 -22.58
N LEU A 121 9.04 -7.59 -21.55
CA LEU A 121 8.45 -7.88 -20.26
C LEU A 121 8.75 -6.75 -19.28
N ARG A 122 7.73 -6.30 -18.57
CA ARG A 122 7.83 -5.33 -17.47
C ARG A 122 7.54 -6.04 -16.16
N LEU A 123 8.46 -5.97 -15.20
CA LEU A 123 8.21 -6.48 -13.85
C LEU A 123 7.17 -5.60 -13.16
N LEU A 124 6.11 -6.21 -12.65
CA LEU A 124 5.04 -5.53 -11.91
C LEU A 124 5.19 -5.72 -10.41
N LYS A 125 5.33 -6.98 -9.97
CA LYS A 125 5.37 -7.35 -8.56
C LYS A 125 6.32 -8.52 -8.32
N GLN A 126 6.85 -8.57 -7.11
CA GLN A 126 7.43 -9.79 -6.54
C GLN A 126 6.66 -10.18 -5.29
N PHE A 127 6.35 -11.46 -5.14
CA PHE A 127 5.72 -12.05 -3.96
C PHE A 127 6.68 -13.06 -3.35
N TRP A 128 7.01 -12.89 -2.07
CA TRP A 128 8.01 -13.68 -1.38
C TRP A 128 7.31 -14.55 -0.34
N PHE A 129 7.20 -15.84 -0.59
CA PHE A 129 6.57 -16.81 0.31
C PHE A 129 7.63 -17.46 1.18
N ASP A 130 7.47 -17.39 2.50
CA ASP A 130 8.45 -17.90 3.45
C ASP A 130 8.36 -19.42 3.57
N ARG A 131 9.34 -20.12 3.01
CA ARG A 131 9.42 -21.60 3.04
C ARG A 131 9.86 -22.14 4.39
N THR A 132 10.35 -21.29 5.30
CA THR A 132 10.76 -21.69 6.65
C THR A 132 9.59 -21.74 7.63
N GLN A 133 8.42 -21.22 7.22
CA GLN A 133 7.20 -21.25 8.02
C GLN A 133 6.17 -22.24 7.46
N ALA A 134 5.32 -22.73 8.36
CA ALA A 134 4.21 -23.60 7.98
C ALA A 134 3.23 -22.85 7.06
N ASN A 135 2.72 -23.55 6.05
CA ASN A 135 1.74 -23.05 5.06
C ASN A 135 2.24 -21.96 4.10
N LEU A 136 3.57 -21.79 3.95
CA LEU A 136 4.17 -20.88 2.95
C LEU A 136 3.54 -19.47 2.96
N PRO A 137 3.49 -18.77 4.13
CA PRO A 137 2.85 -17.47 4.21
C PRO A 137 3.59 -16.47 3.31
N LEU A 138 2.83 -15.56 2.69
CA LEU A 138 3.43 -14.41 2.03
C LEU A 138 4.12 -13.54 3.09
N ALA A 139 5.43 -13.34 2.99
CA ALA A 139 6.21 -12.54 3.92
C ALA A 139 6.44 -11.13 3.39
N HIS A 140 6.73 -11.01 2.09
CA HIS A 140 7.01 -9.73 1.45
C HIS A 140 6.32 -9.61 0.09
N MET A 141 5.95 -8.38 -0.27
CA MET A 141 5.60 -8.02 -1.63
C MET A 141 6.35 -6.76 -2.03
N GLN A 142 6.90 -6.73 -3.24
CA GLN A 142 7.46 -5.52 -3.83
C GLN A 142 6.65 -5.13 -5.06
N ILE A 143 6.40 -3.84 -5.23
CA ILE A 143 5.69 -3.27 -6.38
C ILE A 143 6.65 -2.37 -7.14
N PHE A 144 6.68 -2.53 -8.46
CA PHE A 144 7.61 -1.86 -9.36
C PHE A 144 6.87 -0.84 -10.24
N ASN A 145 7.56 0.26 -10.57
CA ASN A 145 7.08 1.20 -11.58
C ASN A 145 7.49 0.79 -13.01
N GLN A 146 7.14 1.64 -13.97
CA GLN A 146 7.43 1.40 -15.39
C GLN A 146 8.93 1.33 -15.72
N ASP A 147 9.78 1.94 -14.90
CA ASP A 147 11.24 1.97 -15.03
C ASP A 147 11.92 0.79 -14.31
N GLY A 148 11.15 -0.08 -13.64
CA GLY A 148 11.66 -1.20 -12.86
C GLY A 148 12.19 -0.82 -11.48
N ALA A 149 11.91 0.39 -10.98
CA ALA A 149 12.23 0.79 -9.62
C ALA A 149 11.14 0.34 -8.64
N VAL A 150 11.54 -0.09 -7.45
CA VAL A 150 10.61 -0.42 -6.36
C VAL A 150 9.95 0.85 -5.84
N VAL A 151 8.62 0.91 -5.91
CA VAL A 151 7.82 2.03 -5.41
C VAL A 151 7.06 1.70 -4.12
N SER A 152 6.92 0.41 -3.81
CA SER A 152 6.32 -0.05 -2.56
C SER A 152 6.98 -1.34 -2.12
N GLU A 153 7.35 -1.39 -0.84
CA GLU A 153 7.73 -2.63 -0.15
C GLU A 153 6.68 -2.91 0.92
N VAL A 154 6.18 -4.14 0.96
CA VAL A 154 5.14 -4.55 1.88
C VAL A 154 5.63 -5.75 2.67
N SER A 155 5.49 -5.73 4.00
CA SER A 155 5.77 -6.87 4.86
C SER A 155 4.51 -7.34 5.60
N TYR A 156 4.36 -8.66 5.73
CA TYR A 156 3.17 -9.30 6.28
C TYR A 156 3.56 -10.16 7.47
N LYS A 157 2.95 -9.91 8.63
CA LYS A 157 3.35 -10.52 9.90
C LYS A 157 2.14 -10.98 10.71
N LYS A 158 2.42 -11.83 11.71
CA LYS A 158 1.45 -12.29 12.72
C LYS A 158 0.18 -12.87 12.12
N TYR A 159 0.30 -13.77 11.14
CA TYR A 159 -0.85 -14.42 10.51
C TYR A 159 -1.78 -15.08 11.53
N LYS A 160 -3.09 -14.91 11.34
CA LYS A 160 -4.14 -15.63 12.06
C LYS A 160 -5.15 -16.18 11.05
N THR A 161 -5.74 -17.32 11.38
CA THR A 161 -6.85 -17.86 10.59
C THR A 161 -8.14 -17.15 10.98
N ILE A 162 -8.84 -16.60 9.99
CA ILE A 162 -10.17 -16.00 10.11
C ILE A 162 -11.08 -16.83 9.20
N GLY A 163 -12.07 -17.51 9.79
CA GLY A 163 -12.89 -18.47 9.03
C GLY A 163 -12.02 -19.56 8.40
N LYS A 164 -11.87 -19.54 7.08
CA LYS A 164 -11.02 -20.48 6.32
C LYS A 164 -9.76 -19.84 5.74
N THR A 165 -9.55 -18.54 5.99
CA THR A 165 -8.52 -17.74 5.34
C THR A 165 -7.42 -17.39 6.33
N ALA A 166 -6.16 -17.66 5.99
CA ALA A 166 -5.03 -17.14 6.75
C ALA A 166 -4.81 -15.67 6.36
N PHE A 167 -4.86 -14.77 7.34
CA PHE A 167 -4.76 -13.33 7.12
C PHE A 167 -3.71 -12.69 8.04
N PRO A 168 -2.82 -11.84 7.50
CA PRO A 168 -1.80 -11.14 8.28
C PRO A 168 -2.44 -10.10 9.20
N GLN A 169 -2.10 -10.12 10.49
CA GLN A 169 -2.65 -9.15 11.45
C GLN A 169 -1.84 -7.86 11.51
N THR A 170 -0.62 -7.87 10.98
CA THR A 170 0.20 -6.66 10.80
C THR A 170 0.67 -6.62 9.35
N ILE A 171 0.40 -5.50 8.67
CA ILE A 171 0.91 -5.21 7.32
C ILE A 171 1.66 -3.88 7.39
N GLU A 172 2.94 -3.89 7.03
CA GLU A 172 3.75 -2.69 6.93
C GLU A 172 3.97 -2.35 5.46
N VAL A 173 3.78 -1.09 5.08
CA VAL A 173 3.94 -0.58 3.72
C VAL A 173 4.96 0.55 3.75
N ILE A 174 6.09 0.36 3.08
CA ILE A 174 7.14 1.36 2.92
C ILE A 174 7.06 1.92 1.50
N ARG A 175 6.89 3.24 1.39
CA ARG A 175 6.90 3.97 0.12
C ARG A 175 7.89 5.11 0.19
N SER A 176 9.17 4.77 0.10
CA SER A 176 10.29 5.72 0.22
C SER A 176 10.19 6.86 -0.81
N MET A 177 9.72 6.57 -2.02
CA MET A 177 9.50 7.57 -3.08
C MET A 177 8.39 8.58 -2.73
N ASP A 178 7.43 8.19 -1.89
CA ASP A 178 6.34 9.04 -1.38
C ASP A 178 6.62 9.54 0.06
N ASN A 179 7.81 9.25 0.61
CA ASN A 179 8.27 9.66 1.94
C ASN A 179 7.35 9.25 3.10
N TYR A 180 6.84 8.02 3.10
CA TYR A 180 6.10 7.50 4.27
C TYR A 180 6.25 6.00 4.50
N VAL A 181 5.98 5.60 5.74
CA VAL A 181 5.78 4.22 6.18
C VAL A 181 4.40 4.13 6.83
N LEU A 182 3.65 3.08 6.52
CA LEU A 182 2.34 2.80 7.09
C LEU A 182 2.37 1.43 7.77
N GLU A 183 1.97 1.38 9.03
CA GLU A 183 1.73 0.12 9.72
C GLU A 183 0.22 -0.06 9.94
N LEU A 184 -0.34 -1.13 9.39
CA LEU A 184 -1.73 -1.52 9.54
C LEU A 184 -1.80 -2.67 10.55
N ASN A 185 -2.47 -2.43 11.67
CA ASN A 185 -2.74 -3.45 12.68
C ASN A 185 -4.23 -3.79 12.68
N PHE A 186 -4.53 -5.08 12.48
CA PHE A 186 -5.89 -5.60 12.43
C PHE A 186 -6.24 -6.29 13.74
N GLU A 187 -7.26 -5.78 14.43
CA GLU A 187 -7.71 -6.32 15.73
C GLU A 187 -8.96 -7.20 15.60
N ASN A 188 -9.99 -6.68 14.93
CA ASN A 188 -11.31 -7.32 14.81
C ASN A 188 -11.63 -7.62 13.34
N THR A 189 -10.95 -8.61 12.77
CA THR A 189 -11.09 -8.95 11.36
C THR A 189 -12.23 -9.95 11.15
N GLN A 190 -13.10 -9.69 10.17
CA GLN A 190 -14.22 -10.55 9.79
C GLN A 190 -14.19 -10.81 8.28
N GLU A 191 -14.78 -11.93 7.84
CA GLU A 191 -14.84 -12.32 6.43
C GLU A 191 -16.31 -12.38 5.96
N ASN A 192 -16.57 -11.93 4.73
CA ASN A 192 -17.87 -12.02 4.05
C ASN A 192 -19.06 -11.41 4.82
N THR A 193 -18.84 -10.27 5.47
CA THR A 193 -19.93 -9.47 6.05
C THR A 193 -20.66 -8.67 4.98
N ASP A 194 -21.96 -8.47 5.15
CA ASP A 194 -22.72 -7.59 4.27
C ASP A 194 -22.29 -6.13 4.49
N VAL A 195 -21.88 -5.47 3.41
CA VAL A 195 -21.47 -4.06 3.42
C VAL A 195 -22.23 -3.30 2.33
N GLU A 196 -22.79 -2.15 2.67
CA GLU A 196 -23.50 -1.31 1.70
C GLU A 196 -22.54 -0.74 0.64
N LYS A 197 -22.96 -0.68 -0.62
CA LYS A 197 -22.12 -0.15 -1.72
C LYS A 197 -21.70 1.31 -1.51
N SER A 198 -22.52 2.07 -0.77
CA SER A 198 -22.29 3.48 -0.45
C SER A 198 -20.98 3.72 0.30
N VAL A 199 -20.47 2.73 1.07
CA VAL A 199 -19.24 2.91 1.85
C VAL A 199 -17.98 3.03 1.00
N PHE A 200 -18.04 2.59 -0.26
CA PHE A 200 -16.90 2.67 -1.19
C PHE A 200 -16.79 4.03 -1.90
N PHE A 201 -17.73 4.95 -1.64
CA PHE A 201 -17.72 6.29 -2.23
C PHE A 201 -17.73 7.36 -1.14
N LEU A 202 -16.74 8.25 -1.17
CA LEU A 202 -16.65 9.37 -0.23
C LEU A 202 -17.35 10.60 -0.81
N GLU A 203 -18.49 10.97 -0.24
CA GLU A 203 -19.20 12.21 -0.53
C GLU A 203 -18.65 13.37 0.31
N ASN A 204 -18.49 14.56 -0.29
CA ASN A 204 -18.10 15.78 0.42
C ASN A 204 -19.29 16.41 1.17
N LYS A 205 -19.86 15.68 2.15
CA LYS A 205 -21.07 16.10 2.88
C LYS A 205 -20.90 17.37 3.71
N GLU A 206 -19.67 17.69 4.11
CA GLU A 206 -19.34 18.88 4.90
C GLU A 206 -19.02 20.12 4.06
N ASN A 207 -19.14 20.04 2.73
CA ASN A 207 -18.79 21.13 1.80
C ASN A 207 -17.36 21.65 2.03
N LEU A 208 -16.41 20.76 2.27
CA LEU A 208 -15.00 21.11 2.43
C LEU A 208 -14.48 21.75 1.12
N PRO A 209 -13.54 22.71 1.20
CA PRO A 209 -12.91 23.28 0.01
C PRO A 209 -12.29 22.19 -0.87
N GLU A 210 -12.75 22.10 -2.12
CA GLU A 210 -12.28 21.07 -3.05
C GLU A 210 -11.00 21.49 -3.76
N LYS A 211 -10.06 20.55 -3.90
CA LYS A 211 -8.88 20.69 -4.73
C LYS A 211 -8.73 19.46 -5.62
N ASP A 212 -8.84 19.69 -6.93
CA ASP A 212 -8.38 18.75 -7.94
C ASP A 212 -6.85 18.88 -8.09
N LEU A 213 -6.15 17.79 -7.79
CA LEU A 213 -4.70 17.70 -7.88
C LEU A 213 -4.22 17.47 -9.33
N ASP A 214 -5.08 16.98 -10.22
CA ASP A 214 -4.76 16.79 -11.64
C ASP A 214 -4.84 18.09 -12.44
N ALA A 215 -5.62 19.05 -11.98
CA ALA A 215 -5.81 20.36 -12.63
C ALA A 215 -4.77 21.42 -12.23
N SER A 216 -3.67 21.02 -11.57
CA SER A 216 -2.68 21.92 -10.92
C SER A 216 -1.38 22.07 -11.70
#